data_AF-A0A8H7Y7L6-F1
#
_entry.id   AF-A0A8H7Y7L6-F1
#
_cell.length_a   1.000
_cell.length_b   1.000
_cell.length_c   1.000
_cell.angle_alpha   90.00
_cell.angle_beta   90.00
_cell.angle_gamma   90.00
#
_symmetry.space_group_name_H-M   'P 1'
#
loop_
_entity.id
_entity.type
_entity.pdbx_description
1 polymer ?
#
loop_
_entity_poly.entity_id
_entity_poly.type
_entity_poly.pdbx_seq_one_letter_code
_entity_poly.pdbx_strand_id
1 'polypeptide(L)'
;MTIPAQIGSDSDTESDSSHSPDSCATYSAPIDAYSLPVWDPRHLKWATFFSFKCEYISEDIATVLEYDLLCPIDSTTSNFKILRSSARLLASLAHITQVQLEDMNDISHHLDAFAMLIDPILLKRLFEHRKLFREAARTHCKNSRLSFPTNVTWVDEFIAKLCSLVPMIASGFIHRLPVAINENIQAQKFNDVLRAASQLPEEWQSLNTAVGSCHFSPAAKRMGMSLLFAVYVMRPTLVPGSMEQISSPSSFLDDLVKAARRISAGIHSPAMSLDTFDERLSAAMLLSILSMIIPINESNSLSAVKPLHLRPEALGTLLDLIWMIMGNDADSYFPLEVLDTSHVILLRWGNVVPWIARNSANRLSSILPNSDQQESSDFYEDAQEPKWELRAAKCLLEFLTIVSTQENGAICDIVQFYIDVIIGILKARPNSTFILNLLLAPVLTAVCISKNTMSDYPTGVKDEDIWFMAIHVGCRNLVHAVVFSHFILASGEVCEPLLCFEAWNFLSATLIAIVEQSLPEDEEQLAPSVFTAICLALRRLIYACNLSTRKVYLSEPLPVLKLKSTRSTHPFLTMDR
;
A
#
# COMPACT_ATOMS: atom_id res chain seq x y z
N MET A 1 21.04 53.32 -11.72
CA MET A 1 19.74 52.74 -12.09
C MET A 1 19.03 52.36 -10.81
N THR A 2 17.82 52.85 -10.70
CA THR A 2 17.16 53.24 -9.46
C THR A 2 16.36 52.08 -8.87
N ILE A 3 16.52 51.85 -7.58
CA ILE A 3 15.64 51.01 -6.75
C ILE A 3 14.41 51.87 -6.39
N PRO A 4 13.19 51.35 -6.55
CA PRO A 4 12.07 51.73 -5.69
C PRO A 4 11.59 50.50 -4.92
N ALA A 5 10.84 50.59 -3.84
CA ALA A 5 10.62 51.57 -2.80
C ALA A 5 9.72 50.80 -1.80
N GLN A 6 10.07 50.82 -0.52
CA GLN A 6 9.21 50.30 0.54
C GLN A 6 7.90 51.07 0.58
N ILE A 7 6.79 50.35 0.68
CA ILE A 7 5.55 50.85 1.28
C ILE A 7 5.15 49.83 2.34
N GLY A 8 5.19 50.27 3.58
CA GLY A 8 4.73 49.51 4.74
C GLY A 8 3.20 49.44 4.80
N SER A 9 2.72 48.39 5.44
CA SER A 9 1.44 48.41 6.13
C SER A 9 1.60 47.65 7.44
N ASP A 10 1.79 48.40 8.51
CA ASP A 10 1.57 47.94 9.87
C ASP A 10 0.07 47.62 10.01
N SER A 11 -0.25 46.40 10.45
CA SER A 11 -1.54 46.10 11.06
C SER A 11 -1.31 45.25 12.30
N ASP A 12 -0.94 45.94 13.38
CA ASP A 12 -1.01 45.41 14.73
C ASP A 12 -2.48 45.14 15.08
N THR A 13 -2.79 43.86 15.28
CA THR A 13 -3.99 43.43 16.01
C THR A 13 -3.54 42.52 17.14
N GLU A 14 -2.86 43.11 18.13
CA GLU A 14 -2.77 42.53 19.47
C GLU A 14 -4.19 42.51 20.06
N SER A 15 -4.76 41.31 20.14
CA SER A 15 -5.96 41.04 20.92
C SER A 15 -5.54 40.22 22.14
N ASP A 16 -5.32 40.95 23.24
CA ASP A 16 -5.17 40.39 24.58
C ASP A 16 -6.44 39.61 24.96
N SER A 17 -6.40 38.29 24.77
CA SER A 17 -7.36 37.35 25.35
C SER A 17 -6.82 36.89 26.69
N SER A 18 -7.19 37.65 27.73
CA SER A 18 -7.07 37.23 29.12
C SER A 18 -8.01 36.05 29.37
N HIS A 19 -7.47 34.83 29.30
CA HIS A 19 -8.17 33.63 29.75
C HIS A 19 -8.20 33.61 31.29
N SER A 20 -9.37 33.89 31.88
CA SER A 20 -9.68 33.47 33.24
C SER A 20 -9.81 31.94 33.27
N PRO A 21 -9.33 31.25 34.32
CA PRO A 21 -9.62 29.84 34.51
C PRO A 21 -11.02 29.73 35.11
N ASP A 22 -12.05 29.83 34.26
CA ASP A 22 -13.41 29.54 34.70
C ASP A 22 -13.52 28.03 34.96
N SER A 23 -13.64 27.74 36.25
CA SER A 23 -13.97 26.45 36.82
C SER A 23 -15.10 25.79 36.04
N CYS A 24 -14.83 24.62 35.47
CA CYS A 24 -15.84 23.72 34.96
C CYS A 24 -16.67 23.20 36.14
N ALA A 25 -17.64 24.00 36.58
CA ALA A 25 -18.66 23.58 37.50
C ALA A 25 -19.52 22.55 36.77
N THR A 26 -19.37 21.28 37.14
CA THR A 26 -20.26 20.19 36.78
C THR A 26 -21.67 20.49 37.32
N TYR A 27 -22.42 21.31 36.59
CA TYR A 27 -23.84 21.50 36.80
C TYR A 27 -24.56 20.20 36.43
N SER A 28 -24.74 19.36 37.43
CA SER A 28 -25.60 18.18 37.35
C SER A 28 -27.03 18.67 37.51
N ALA A 29 -27.67 19.05 36.40
CA ALA A 29 -29.11 19.25 36.39
C ALA A 29 -29.81 17.92 36.80
N PRO A 30 -30.95 17.96 37.52
CA PRO A 30 -31.68 16.75 37.86
C PRO A 30 -32.12 16.07 36.56
N ILE A 31 -31.54 14.90 36.29
CA ILE A 31 -31.96 14.03 35.19
C ILE A 31 -33.36 13.53 35.57
N ASP A 32 -34.39 13.99 34.87
CA ASP A 32 -35.70 13.36 34.93
C ASP A 32 -35.50 11.89 34.55
N ALA A 33 -35.62 10.99 35.54
CA ALA A 33 -35.31 9.56 35.46
C ALA A 33 -36.15 8.78 34.43
N TYR A 34 -37.06 9.46 33.74
CA TYR A 34 -37.92 8.93 32.68
C TYR A 34 -37.56 9.46 31.27
N SER A 35 -36.59 10.38 31.17
CA SER A 35 -36.08 10.90 29.90
C SER A 35 -34.93 10.03 29.36
N LEU A 36 -35.28 8.84 28.85
CA LEU A 36 -34.46 7.88 28.10
C LEU A 36 -32.94 8.20 28.02
N PRO A 37 -32.15 7.98 29.11
CA PRO A 37 -30.69 8.14 29.12
C PRO A 37 -29.95 7.04 28.31
N VAL A 38 -30.69 6.34 27.47
CA VAL A 38 -30.41 5.02 26.90
C VAL A 38 -29.61 5.08 25.59
N TRP A 39 -29.32 6.29 25.09
CA TRP A 39 -28.88 6.52 23.71
C TRP A 39 -27.42 6.91 23.65
N ASP A 40 -26.85 7.30 24.78
CA ASP A 40 -25.48 7.76 24.87
C ASP A 40 -24.54 6.56 25.16
N PRO A 41 -23.65 6.22 24.23
CA PRO A 41 -22.66 5.16 24.42
C PRO A 41 -21.83 5.31 25.71
N ARG A 42 -21.67 6.53 26.22
CA ARG A 42 -20.94 6.80 27.48
C ARG A 42 -21.57 6.15 28.71
N HIS A 43 -22.85 5.76 28.64
CA HIS A 43 -23.53 5.02 29.69
C HIS A 43 -23.32 3.48 29.61
N LEU A 44 -22.70 2.99 28.53
CA LEU A 44 -22.36 1.57 28.36
C LEU A 44 -21.00 1.20 28.96
N LYS A 45 -20.43 2.02 29.86
CA LYS A 45 -19.12 1.76 30.50
C LYS A 45 -19.05 0.45 31.30
N TRP A 46 -20.19 -0.16 31.65
CA TRP A 46 -20.25 -1.49 32.27
C TRP A 46 -19.92 -2.64 31.30
N ALA A 47 -19.78 -2.36 30.00
CA ALA A 47 -19.37 -3.33 29.00
C ALA A 47 -17.98 -3.96 29.28
N THR A 48 -17.11 -3.29 30.05
CA THR A 48 -15.77 -3.81 30.39
C THR A 48 -15.79 -5.02 31.33
N PHE A 49 -16.94 -5.38 31.91
CA PHE A 49 -17.05 -6.49 32.86
C PHE A 49 -17.36 -7.85 32.20
N PHE A 50 -17.57 -7.93 30.89
CA PHE A 50 -17.90 -9.20 30.22
C PHE A 50 -16.64 -9.97 29.81
N SER A 51 -16.61 -11.26 30.15
CA SER A 51 -15.63 -12.20 29.59
C SER A 51 -15.91 -12.42 28.10
N PHE A 52 -14.91 -12.25 27.25
CA PHE A 52 -15.01 -12.54 25.83
C PHE A 52 -15.21 -14.04 25.59
N LYS A 53 -16.25 -14.39 24.83
CA LYS A 53 -16.42 -15.72 24.24
C LYS A 53 -17.08 -15.56 22.88
N CYS A 54 -16.53 -16.21 21.85
CA CYS A 54 -17.08 -16.11 20.48
C CYS A 54 -18.54 -16.56 20.37
N GLU A 55 -18.95 -17.56 21.17
CA GLU A 55 -20.33 -18.05 21.21
C GLU A 55 -21.35 -16.93 21.49
N TYR A 56 -20.99 -15.99 22.37
CA TYR A 56 -21.84 -14.87 22.73
C TYR A 56 -22.04 -13.87 21.59
N ILE A 57 -21.04 -13.71 20.71
CA ILE A 57 -21.13 -12.79 19.57
C ILE A 57 -22.25 -13.23 18.63
N SER A 58 -22.37 -14.54 18.39
CA SER A 58 -23.42 -15.07 17.52
C SER A 58 -24.83 -14.82 18.08
N GLU A 59 -25.04 -15.02 19.38
CA GLU A 59 -26.29 -14.75 20.10
C GLU A 59 -26.63 -13.25 20.11
N ASP A 60 -25.63 -12.39 20.37
CA ASP A 60 -25.80 -10.95 20.41
C ASP A 60 -26.09 -10.39 19.00
N ILE A 61 -25.46 -10.93 17.95
CA ILE A 61 -25.77 -10.62 16.54
C ILE A 61 -27.20 -11.04 16.20
N ALA A 62 -27.61 -12.26 16.55
CA ALA A 62 -28.98 -12.73 16.30
C ALA A 62 -30.00 -11.80 16.98
N THR A 63 -29.73 -11.36 18.21
CA THR A 63 -30.60 -10.40 18.93
C THR A 63 -30.71 -9.06 18.21
N VAL A 64 -29.62 -8.53 17.65
CA VAL A 64 -29.62 -7.27 16.88
C VAL A 64 -30.37 -7.42 15.55
N LEU A 65 -30.26 -8.59 14.91
CA LEU A 65 -30.93 -8.91 13.65
C LEU A 65 -32.45 -9.10 13.84
N GLU A 66 -32.85 -9.87 14.85
CA GLU A 66 -34.25 -10.20 15.15
C GLU A 66 -35.07 -9.01 15.65
N TYR A 67 -34.42 -7.97 16.18
CA TYR A 67 -35.13 -6.81 16.71
C TYR A 67 -36.03 -6.17 15.65
N ASP A 68 -37.34 -6.18 15.89
CA ASP A 68 -38.32 -5.60 15.00
C ASP A 68 -38.26 -4.06 15.07
N LEU A 69 -37.77 -3.46 13.99
CA LEU A 69 -37.68 -2.02 13.80
C LEU A 69 -39.04 -1.31 13.80
N LEU A 70 -40.14 -2.06 13.61
CA LEU A 70 -41.50 -1.53 13.63
C LEU A 70 -42.09 -1.48 15.04
N CYS A 71 -41.46 -2.13 16.02
CA CYS A 71 -41.97 -2.12 17.39
C CYS A 71 -41.73 -0.72 17.99
N PRO A 72 -42.79 -0.02 18.46
CA PRO A 72 -42.60 1.27 19.12
C PRO A 72 -41.66 1.11 20.32
N ILE A 73 -40.80 2.11 20.49
CA ILE A 73 -39.71 2.15 21.48
C ILE A 73 -40.23 2.05 22.93
N ASP A 74 -41.55 2.04 23.15
CA ASP A 74 -42.16 2.00 24.48
C ASP A 74 -42.07 0.62 25.17
N SER A 75 -41.68 -0.44 24.46
CA SER A 75 -41.49 -1.76 25.08
C SER A 75 -40.15 -1.86 25.82
N THR A 76 -40.13 -1.48 27.10
CA THR A 76 -38.95 -1.46 27.98
C THR A 76 -38.08 -2.73 27.93
N THR A 77 -38.70 -3.90 27.71
CA THR A 77 -38.01 -5.19 27.70
C THR A 77 -37.20 -5.43 26.42
N SER A 78 -37.69 -5.01 25.25
CA SER A 78 -37.01 -5.24 23.97
C SER A 78 -35.79 -4.32 23.83
N ASN A 79 -35.94 -3.05 24.24
CA ASN A 79 -34.85 -2.09 24.31
C ASN A 79 -33.71 -2.60 25.20
N PHE A 80 -34.05 -3.16 26.38
CA PHE A 80 -33.04 -3.70 27.29
C PHE A 80 -32.22 -4.83 26.65
N LYS A 81 -32.84 -5.70 25.85
CA LYS A 81 -32.13 -6.78 25.14
C LYS A 81 -31.17 -6.24 24.07
N ILE A 82 -31.60 -5.26 23.26
CA ILE A 82 -30.69 -4.64 22.28
C ILE A 82 -29.52 -3.97 22.98
N LEU A 83 -29.77 -3.18 24.03
CA LEU A 83 -28.72 -2.46 24.76
C LEU A 83 -27.72 -3.41 25.38
N ARG A 84 -28.21 -4.54 25.89
CA ARG A 84 -27.36 -5.60 26.42
C ARG A 84 -26.48 -6.21 25.34
N SER A 85 -27.08 -6.52 24.19
CA SER A 85 -26.35 -7.09 23.06
C SER A 85 -25.35 -6.09 22.49
N SER A 86 -25.72 -4.82 22.32
CA SER A 86 -24.83 -3.78 21.82
C SER A 86 -23.65 -3.51 22.76
N ALA A 87 -23.87 -3.51 24.07
CA ALA A 87 -22.79 -3.40 25.05
C ALA A 87 -21.79 -4.57 24.95
N ARG A 88 -22.28 -5.80 24.79
CA ARG A 88 -21.41 -6.99 24.63
C ARG A 88 -20.67 -7.01 23.30
N LEU A 89 -21.31 -6.57 22.23
CA LEU A 89 -20.65 -6.39 20.93
C LEU A 89 -19.54 -5.32 21.00
N LEU A 90 -19.80 -4.18 21.65
CA LEU A 90 -18.80 -3.14 21.90
C LEU A 90 -17.65 -3.62 22.79
N ALA A 91 -17.95 -4.41 23.82
CA ALA A 91 -16.95 -5.06 24.66
C ALA A 91 -16.08 -6.03 23.85
N SER A 92 -16.70 -6.80 22.95
CA SER A 92 -16.02 -7.76 22.10
C SER A 92 -15.06 -7.09 21.13
N LEU A 93 -15.46 -5.97 20.50
CA LEU A 93 -14.55 -5.16 19.68
C LEU A 93 -13.36 -4.64 20.50
N ALA A 94 -13.61 -4.12 21.71
CA ALA A 94 -12.54 -3.64 22.59
C ALA A 94 -11.58 -4.77 23.00
N HIS A 95 -12.10 -5.98 23.21
CA HIS A 95 -11.29 -7.15 23.50
C HIS A 95 -10.40 -7.54 22.31
N ILE A 96 -10.95 -7.58 21.09
CA ILE A 96 -10.19 -7.85 19.86
C ILE A 96 -9.04 -6.83 19.70
N THR A 97 -9.25 -5.55 20.06
CA THR A 97 -8.19 -4.52 20.00
C THR A 97 -7.08 -4.73 21.04
N GLN A 98 -7.38 -5.41 22.15
CA GLN A 98 -6.45 -5.62 23.26
C GLN A 98 -5.62 -6.89 23.13
N VAL A 99 -5.94 -7.77 22.17
CA VAL A 99 -5.22 -9.03 21.94
C VAL A 99 -3.75 -8.72 21.73
N GLN A 100 -2.92 -9.18 22.67
CA GLN A 100 -1.48 -9.12 22.52
C GLN A 100 -1.04 -10.27 21.61
N LEU A 101 -0.09 -9.98 20.72
CA LEU A 101 0.55 -10.96 19.81
C LEU A 101 1.09 -12.22 20.52
N GLU A 102 1.22 -12.20 21.84
CA GLU A 102 1.74 -13.32 22.62
C GLU A 102 0.75 -14.51 22.68
N ASP A 103 -0.54 -14.29 22.42
CA ASP A 103 -1.55 -15.35 22.39
C ASP A 103 -1.93 -15.74 20.95
N MET A 104 -0.95 -16.29 20.21
CA MET A 104 -1.15 -16.72 18.82
C MET A 104 -2.24 -17.79 18.65
N ASN A 105 -2.54 -18.57 19.72
CA ASN A 105 -3.55 -19.61 19.69
C ASN A 105 -4.98 -19.04 19.54
N ASP A 106 -5.21 -17.83 20.03
CA ASP A 106 -6.54 -17.20 20.00
C ASP A 106 -6.78 -16.39 18.71
N ILE A 107 -5.79 -16.21 17.84
CA ILE A 107 -5.95 -15.37 16.63
C ILE A 107 -7.07 -15.90 15.72
N SER A 108 -7.19 -17.23 15.57
CA SER A 108 -8.27 -17.80 14.75
C SER A 108 -9.64 -17.41 15.28
N HIS A 109 -9.86 -17.50 16.59
CA HIS A 109 -11.13 -17.14 17.22
C HIS A 109 -11.44 -15.64 17.05
N HIS A 110 -10.44 -14.78 17.16
CA HIS A 110 -10.62 -13.34 16.92
C HIS A 110 -10.93 -13.02 15.45
N LEU A 111 -10.34 -13.74 14.50
CA LEU A 111 -10.65 -13.61 13.08
C LEU A 111 -12.06 -14.09 12.76
N ASP A 112 -12.52 -15.20 13.35
CA ASP A 112 -13.89 -15.71 13.22
C ASP A 112 -14.90 -14.71 13.80
N ALA A 113 -14.62 -14.18 14.99
CA ALA A 113 -15.41 -13.13 15.63
C ALA A 113 -15.49 -11.88 14.76
N PHE A 114 -14.35 -11.39 14.26
CA PHE A 114 -14.30 -10.24 13.37
C PHE A 114 -15.07 -10.49 12.08
N ALA A 115 -14.91 -11.67 11.47
CA ALA A 115 -15.64 -12.06 10.27
C ALA A 115 -17.15 -11.98 10.50
N MET A 116 -17.67 -12.47 11.63
CA MET A 116 -19.09 -12.34 11.99
C MET A 116 -19.55 -10.87 12.13
N LEU A 117 -18.71 -10.00 12.69
CA LEU A 117 -19.03 -8.59 12.94
C LEU A 117 -19.05 -7.72 11.66
N ILE A 118 -18.36 -8.15 10.61
CA ILE A 118 -18.35 -7.49 9.29
C ILE A 118 -19.35 -8.10 8.30
N ASP A 119 -20.32 -8.86 8.80
CA ASP A 119 -21.39 -9.40 7.97
C ASP A 119 -22.22 -8.28 7.31
N PRO A 120 -22.47 -8.32 5.99
CA PRO A 120 -23.20 -7.27 5.29
C PRO A 120 -24.67 -7.14 5.76
N ILE A 121 -25.30 -8.23 6.21
CA ILE A 121 -26.67 -8.21 6.74
C ILE A 121 -26.68 -7.50 8.10
N LEU A 122 -25.72 -7.82 8.97
CA LEU A 122 -25.54 -7.13 10.25
C LEU A 122 -25.25 -5.64 10.03
N LEU A 123 -24.30 -5.28 9.16
CA LEU A 123 -23.96 -3.88 8.91
C LEU A 123 -25.15 -3.11 8.33
N LYS A 124 -25.90 -3.68 7.39
CA LYS A 124 -27.15 -3.09 6.90
C LYS A 124 -28.12 -2.83 8.05
N ARG A 125 -28.32 -3.81 8.93
CA ARG A 125 -29.21 -3.70 10.10
C ARG A 125 -28.74 -2.63 11.08
N LEU A 126 -27.44 -2.51 11.33
CA LEU A 126 -26.87 -1.47 12.18
C LEU A 126 -27.15 -0.06 11.64
N PHE A 127 -27.04 0.15 10.32
CA PHE A 127 -27.40 1.42 9.70
C PHE A 127 -28.91 1.72 9.81
N GLU A 128 -29.78 0.72 9.72
CA GLU A 128 -31.22 0.87 9.99
C GLU A 128 -31.47 1.31 11.45
N HIS A 129 -30.83 0.64 12.42
CA HIS A 129 -30.89 1.02 13.84
C HIS A 129 -30.42 2.46 14.05
N ARG A 130 -29.30 2.83 13.46
CA ARG A 130 -28.74 4.19 13.52
C ARG A 130 -29.74 5.25 13.04
N LYS A 131 -30.40 5.01 11.89
CA LYS A 131 -31.44 5.90 11.35
C LYS A 131 -32.60 6.06 12.33
N LEU A 132 -33.08 4.97 12.94
CA LEU A 132 -34.13 5.01 13.95
C LEU A 132 -33.71 5.78 15.20
N PHE A 133 -32.52 5.49 15.75
CA PHE A 133 -32.00 6.17 16.93
C PHE A 133 -31.73 7.66 16.69
N ARG A 134 -31.47 8.07 15.44
CA ARG A 134 -31.36 9.50 15.13
C ARG A 134 -32.71 10.16 15.01
N GLU A 135 -33.68 9.50 14.37
CA GLU A 135 -35.00 10.06 14.19
C GLU A 135 -35.73 10.23 15.51
N ALA A 136 -35.69 9.23 16.39
CA ALA A 136 -36.31 9.35 17.69
C ALA A 136 -35.60 10.39 18.59
N ALA A 137 -34.27 10.52 18.54
CA ALA A 137 -33.57 11.62 19.19
C ALA A 137 -34.03 13.00 18.64
N ARG A 138 -34.20 13.15 17.33
CA ARG A 138 -34.75 14.38 16.73
C ARG A 138 -36.17 14.65 17.22
N THR A 139 -37.03 13.64 17.33
CA THR A 139 -38.41 13.82 17.82
C THR A 139 -38.46 14.30 19.27
N HIS A 140 -37.59 13.78 20.14
CA HIS A 140 -37.48 14.25 21.52
C HIS A 140 -36.94 15.68 21.62
N CYS A 141 -35.99 16.04 20.76
CA CYS A 141 -35.36 17.34 20.82
C CYS A 141 -36.17 18.47 20.13
N LYS A 142 -37.22 18.19 19.34
CA LYS A 142 -38.10 19.22 18.74
C LYS A 142 -38.69 20.23 19.75
N ASN A 143 -38.71 19.87 21.04
CA ASN A 143 -39.18 20.74 22.12
C ASN A 143 -38.09 21.68 22.69
N SER A 144 -36.83 21.52 22.27
CA SER A 144 -35.69 22.35 22.70
C SER A 144 -35.29 23.31 21.58
N ARG A 145 -35.19 24.62 21.90
CA ARG A 145 -34.82 25.69 20.93
C ARG A 145 -33.31 25.75 20.62
N LEU A 146 -32.51 24.85 21.17
CA LEU A 146 -31.06 24.88 21.02
C LEU A 146 -30.64 24.13 19.74
N SER A 147 -29.63 24.67 19.04
CA SER A 147 -28.95 24.03 17.92
C SER A 147 -28.59 22.58 18.26
N PHE A 148 -29.03 21.62 17.45
CA PHE A 148 -28.82 20.20 17.74
C PHE A 148 -27.34 19.83 17.54
N PRO A 149 -26.62 19.43 18.60
CA PRO A 149 -25.33 18.79 18.41
C PRO A 149 -25.53 17.52 17.56
N THR A 150 -24.51 17.12 16.81
CA THR A 150 -24.54 15.88 16.04
C THR A 150 -24.87 14.71 16.99
N ASN A 151 -26.04 14.08 16.80
CA ASN A 151 -26.49 12.97 17.64
C ASN A 151 -25.63 11.73 17.37
N VAL A 152 -24.74 11.43 18.30
CA VAL A 152 -23.90 10.23 18.28
C VAL A 152 -24.66 9.09 18.93
N THR A 153 -24.76 7.96 18.23
CA THR A 153 -25.44 6.74 18.69
C THR A 153 -24.42 5.67 19.08
N TRP A 154 -24.86 4.61 19.78
CA TRP A 154 -23.99 3.44 20.02
C TRP A 154 -23.51 2.77 18.73
N VAL A 155 -24.29 2.87 17.64
CA VAL A 155 -23.90 2.34 16.33
C VAL A 155 -22.71 3.14 15.77
N ASP A 156 -22.68 4.46 15.97
CA ASP A 156 -21.53 5.28 15.58
C ASP A 156 -20.26 4.86 16.33
N GLU A 157 -20.39 4.53 17.63
CA GLU A 157 -19.26 4.00 18.42
C GLU A 157 -18.82 2.60 17.95
N PHE A 158 -19.77 1.73 17.64
CA PHE A 158 -19.49 0.39 17.11
C PHE A 158 -18.74 0.49 15.78
N ILE A 159 -19.23 1.32 14.85
CA ILE A 159 -18.58 1.56 13.56
C ILE A 159 -17.20 2.18 13.75
N ALA A 160 -17.05 3.14 14.68
CA ALA A 160 -15.75 3.73 15.00
C ALA A 160 -14.71 2.68 15.42
N LYS A 161 -15.06 1.84 16.39
CA LYS A 161 -14.19 0.75 16.87
C LYS A 161 -13.92 -0.29 15.79
N LEU A 162 -14.94 -0.67 15.02
CA LEU A 162 -14.79 -1.61 13.92
C LEU A 162 -13.81 -1.08 12.87
N CYS A 163 -13.95 0.17 12.44
CA CYS A 163 -13.03 0.81 11.48
C CYS A 163 -11.60 0.91 12.01
N SER A 164 -11.40 1.10 13.32
CA SER A 164 -10.06 1.07 13.91
C SER A 164 -9.43 -0.33 13.92
N LEU A 165 -10.26 -1.38 13.98
CA LEU A 165 -9.81 -2.77 13.93
C LEU A 165 -9.43 -3.25 12.53
N VAL A 166 -10.12 -2.75 11.49
CA VAL A 166 -9.87 -3.15 10.10
C VAL A 166 -8.39 -3.11 9.71
N PRO A 167 -7.67 -1.97 9.79
CA PRO A 167 -6.26 -1.90 9.39
C PRO A 167 -5.34 -2.70 10.33
N MET A 168 -5.71 -2.85 11.60
CA MET A 168 -4.96 -3.65 12.58
C MET A 168 -5.00 -5.14 12.23
N ILE A 169 -6.18 -5.68 11.93
CA ILE A 169 -6.35 -7.07 11.52
C ILE A 169 -5.75 -7.29 10.13
N ALA A 170 -5.94 -6.33 9.23
CA ALA A 170 -5.44 -6.43 7.86
C ALA A 170 -3.90 -6.46 7.81
N SER A 171 -3.22 -5.72 8.70
CA SER A 171 -1.76 -5.80 8.86
C SER A 171 -1.28 -7.02 9.65
N GLY A 172 -2.16 -7.95 10.04
CA GLY A 172 -1.77 -9.11 10.84
C GLY A 172 -1.25 -8.76 12.23
N PHE A 173 -1.76 -7.69 12.84
CA PHE A 173 -1.34 -7.19 14.15
C PHE A 173 0.14 -6.76 14.23
N ILE A 174 0.86 -6.64 13.10
CA ILE A 174 2.30 -6.33 13.04
C ILE A 174 2.62 -4.96 13.67
N HIS A 175 1.73 -3.98 13.54
CA HIS A 175 1.92 -2.66 14.13
C HIS A 175 1.25 -2.55 15.50
N ARG A 176 2.08 -2.66 16.54
CA ARG A 176 1.70 -2.18 17.88
C ARG A 176 1.46 -0.67 17.79
N LEU A 177 0.29 -0.22 18.27
CA LEU A 177 0.12 1.21 18.54
C LEU A 177 1.28 1.68 19.43
N PRO A 178 1.83 2.88 19.20
CA PRO A 178 2.87 3.45 20.06
C PRO A 178 2.42 3.39 21.52
N VAL A 179 3.13 2.60 22.33
CA VAL A 179 2.87 2.45 23.76
C VAL A 179 3.26 3.78 24.41
N ALA A 180 2.29 4.43 25.09
CA ALA A 180 2.38 5.73 25.78
C ALA A 180 2.06 7.01 24.97
N ILE A 181 0.95 7.02 24.23
CA ILE A 181 0.30 8.30 23.89
C ILE A 181 -0.49 8.77 25.11
N ASN A 182 -0.36 10.07 25.46
CA ASN A 182 -1.15 10.74 26.50
C ASN A 182 -2.65 10.38 26.37
N GLU A 183 -3.29 9.95 27.46
CA GLU A 183 -4.71 9.56 27.50
C GLU A 183 -5.63 10.62 26.89
N ASN A 184 -5.29 11.90 27.06
CA ASN A 184 -6.05 13.01 26.47
C ASN A 184 -6.01 13.02 24.95
N ILE A 185 -4.84 12.72 24.36
CA ILE A 185 -4.69 12.64 22.90
C ILE A 185 -5.43 11.42 22.36
N GLN A 186 -5.42 10.29 23.08
CA GLN A 186 -6.19 9.12 22.69
C GLN A 186 -7.71 9.39 22.75
N ALA A 187 -8.18 10.03 23.81
CA ALA A 187 -9.58 10.43 23.95
C ALA A 187 -10.00 11.40 22.84
N GLN A 188 -9.14 12.36 22.49
CA GLN A 188 -9.38 13.28 21.37
C GLN A 188 -9.45 12.54 20.04
N LYS A 189 -8.47 11.70 19.71
CA LYS A 189 -8.47 10.88 18.49
C LYS A 189 -9.73 10.02 18.40
N PHE A 190 -10.13 9.41 19.50
CA PHE A 190 -11.36 8.61 19.55
C PHE A 190 -12.61 9.47 19.27
N ASN A 191 -12.71 10.66 19.87
CA ASN A 191 -13.80 11.58 19.60
C ASN A 191 -13.83 12.05 18.13
N ASP A 192 -12.68 12.24 17.51
CA ASP A 192 -12.58 12.61 16.09
C ASP A 192 -13.04 11.47 15.18
N VAL A 193 -12.65 10.23 15.48
CA VAL A 193 -13.15 9.03 14.79
C VAL A 193 -14.66 8.85 14.99
N LEU A 194 -15.17 9.11 16.20
CA LEU A 194 -16.60 9.04 16.50
C LEU A 194 -17.39 10.10 15.73
N ARG A 195 -16.86 11.32 15.63
CA ARG A 195 -17.43 12.38 14.79
C ARG A 195 -17.41 12.00 13.31
N ALA A 196 -16.31 11.40 12.82
CA ALA A 196 -16.24 10.91 11.45
C ALA A 196 -17.26 9.78 11.19
N ALA A 197 -17.42 8.84 12.13
CA ALA A 197 -18.44 7.80 12.07
C ALA A 197 -19.82 8.41 11.94
N SER A 198 -20.10 9.43 12.76
CA SER A 198 -21.40 10.13 12.77
C SER A 198 -21.75 10.82 11.45
N GLN A 199 -20.75 11.12 10.60
CA GLN A 199 -20.95 11.73 9.30
C GLN A 199 -21.23 10.72 8.18
N LEU A 200 -21.05 9.41 8.41
CA LEU A 200 -21.40 8.39 7.41
C LEU A 200 -22.89 8.45 7.03
N PRO A 201 -23.27 8.03 5.81
CA PRO A 201 -24.67 8.05 5.38
C PRO A 201 -25.57 7.19 6.27
N GLU A 202 -26.87 7.49 6.32
CA GLU A 202 -27.84 6.73 7.13
C GLU A 202 -28.13 5.33 6.55
N GLU A 203 -27.81 5.09 5.28
CA GLU A 203 -28.11 3.85 4.56
C GLU A 203 -26.82 3.17 4.09
N TRP A 204 -26.70 1.87 4.34
CA TRP A 204 -25.54 1.06 3.94
C TRP A 204 -25.27 1.14 2.44
N GLN A 205 -26.33 1.09 1.63
CA GLN A 205 -26.23 1.13 0.16
C GLN A 205 -25.71 2.47 -0.37
N SER A 206 -25.72 3.54 0.44
CA SER A 206 -25.19 4.85 0.08
C SER A 206 -23.72 5.03 0.46
N LEU A 207 -23.11 4.04 1.13
CA LEU A 207 -21.74 4.13 1.62
C LEU A 207 -20.72 4.20 0.49
N ASN A 208 -20.95 3.47 -0.60
CA ASN A 208 -20.21 3.57 -1.86
C ASN A 208 -20.12 5.01 -2.38
N THR A 209 -21.26 5.70 -2.48
CA THR A 209 -21.34 7.06 -2.97
C THR A 209 -20.67 8.03 -2.01
N ALA A 210 -20.69 7.76 -0.71
CA ALA A 210 -20.01 8.58 0.29
C ALA A 210 -18.48 8.60 0.07
N VAL A 211 -17.87 7.43 -0.18
CA VAL A 211 -16.44 7.31 -0.49
C VAL A 211 -16.08 8.09 -1.76
N GLY A 212 -16.95 7.99 -2.77
CA GLY A 212 -16.86 8.71 -4.05
C GLY A 212 -17.40 10.15 -4.05
N SER A 213 -17.80 10.75 -2.91
CA SER A 213 -18.48 12.07 -2.87
C SER A 213 -17.56 13.23 -2.44
N CYS A 214 -17.83 14.47 -2.87
CA CYS A 214 -17.11 15.67 -2.39
C CYS A 214 -17.68 16.23 -1.06
N HIS A 215 -18.84 15.74 -0.62
CA HIS A 215 -19.57 16.31 0.52
C HIS A 215 -19.20 15.70 1.88
N PHE A 216 -18.48 14.58 1.89
CA PHE A 216 -18.03 13.93 3.12
C PHE A 216 -16.61 14.36 3.47
N SER A 217 -16.33 14.48 4.77
CA SER A 217 -14.99 14.74 5.27
C SER A 217 -14.01 13.63 4.88
N PRO A 218 -12.70 13.91 4.78
CA PRO A 218 -11.69 12.89 4.53
C PRO A 218 -11.76 11.73 5.53
N ALA A 219 -11.90 12.02 6.83
CA ALA A 219 -12.00 10.98 7.86
C ALA A 219 -13.22 10.06 7.66
N ALA A 220 -14.40 10.62 7.35
CA ALA A 220 -15.59 9.81 7.08
C ALA A 220 -15.41 8.94 5.82
N LYS A 221 -14.74 9.44 4.78
CA LYS A 221 -14.40 8.65 3.58
C LYS A 221 -13.47 7.49 3.90
N ARG A 222 -12.44 7.71 4.73
CA ARG A 222 -11.53 6.65 5.17
C ARG A 222 -12.26 5.55 5.93
N MET A 223 -13.22 5.92 6.79
CA MET A 223 -14.07 4.95 7.48
C MET A 223 -14.97 4.19 6.51
N GLY A 224 -15.60 4.89 5.56
CA GLY A 224 -16.37 4.23 4.50
C GLY A 224 -15.52 3.24 3.70
N MET A 225 -14.31 3.63 3.31
CA MET A 225 -13.35 2.76 2.62
C MET A 225 -12.99 1.54 3.46
N SER A 226 -12.73 1.72 4.76
CA SER A 226 -12.39 0.63 5.69
C SER A 226 -13.53 -0.38 5.82
N LEU A 227 -14.77 0.08 5.94
CA LEU A 227 -15.94 -0.81 5.98
C LEU A 227 -16.15 -1.55 4.67
N LEU A 228 -16.02 -0.88 3.52
CA LEU A 228 -16.11 -1.53 2.22
C LEU A 228 -15.00 -2.57 2.05
N PHE A 229 -13.77 -2.24 2.43
CA PHE A 229 -12.65 -3.19 2.38
C PHE A 229 -12.90 -4.42 3.27
N ALA A 230 -13.39 -4.21 4.49
CA ALA A 230 -13.73 -5.31 5.38
C ALA A 230 -14.79 -6.24 4.77
N VAL A 231 -15.88 -5.68 4.24
CA VAL A 231 -17.00 -6.47 3.71
C VAL A 231 -16.67 -7.15 2.38
N TYR A 232 -16.02 -6.44 1.46
CA TYR A 232 -15.83 -6.91 0.08
C TYR A 232 -14.50 -7.62 -0.15
N VAL A 233 -13.52 -7.47 0.75
CA VAL A 233 -12.20 -8.10 0.62
C VAL A 233 -11.93 -9.03 1.80
N MET A 234 -11.99 -8.52 3.03
CA MET A 234 -11.60 -9.34 4.19
C MET A 234 -12.59 -10.47 4.45
N ARG A 235 -13.90 -10.20 4.46
CA ARG A 235 -14.92 -11.22 4.75
C ARG A 235 -14.89 -12.41 3.78
N PRO A 236 -14.87 -12.23 2.44
CA PRO A 236 -14.75 -13.36 1.51
C PRO A 236 -13.47 -14.19 1.69
N THR A 237 -12.39 -13.54 2.13
CA THR A 237 -11.12 -14.21 2.40
C THR A 237 -11.16 -15.02 3.69
N LEU A 238 -11.85 -14.50 4.72
CA LEU A 238 -12.01 -15.17 6.02
C LEU A 238 -13.11 -16.24 6.02
N VAL A 239 -14.15 -16.05 5.23
CA VAL A 239 -15.32 -16.95 5.13
C VAL A 239 -15.53 -17.31 3.65
N PRO A 240 -14.86 -18.38 3.17
CA PRO A 240 -15.01 -18.83 1.79
C PRO A 240 -16.48 -19.06 1.43
N GLY A 241 -16.90 -18.57 0.25
CA GLY A 241 -18.28 -18.67 -0.23
C GLY A 241 -19.19 -17.50 0.17
N SER A 242 -18.75 -16.56 1.01
CA SER A 242 -19.60 -15.44 1.44
C SER A 242 -19.92 -14.42 0.34
N MET A 243 -19.21 -14.45 -0.81
CA MET A 243 -19.40 -13.50 -1.92
C MET A 243 -20.79 -13.59 -2.55
N GLU A 244 -21.45 -14.75 -2.51
CA GLU A 244 -22.76 -14.95 -3.12
C GLU A 244 -23.87 -14.09 -2.49
N GLN A 245 -23.66 -13.63 -1.25
CA GLN A 245 -24.63 -12.82 -0.52
C GLN A 245 -24.51 -11.33 -0.83
N ILE A 246 -23.45 -10.91 -1.50
CA ILE A 246 -23.14 -9.51 -1.73
C ILE A 246 -23.80 -9.06 -3.04
N SER A 247 -24.60 -7.99 -2.97
CA SER A 247 -25.20 -7.35 -4.15
C SER A 247 -24.17 -7.09 -5.25
N SER A 248 -24.59 -7.21 -6.52
CA SER A 248 -23.74 -7.08 -7.71
C SER A 248 -22.70 -5.94 -7.57
N PRO A 249 -21.40 -6.26 -7.46
CA PRO A 249 -20.35 -5.28 -7.17
C PRO A 249 -20.16 -4.23 -8.28
N SER A 250 -20.67 -4.51 -9.48
CA SER A 250 -20.64 -3.58 -10.62
C SER A 250 -21.35 -2.25 -10.35
N SER A 251 -22.34 -2.22 -9.46
CA SER A 251 -23.17 -1.04 -9.19
C SER A 251 -22.41 0.14 -8.58
N PHE A 252 -21.23 -0.09 -7.99
CA PHE A 252 -20.45 0.95 -7.32
C PHE A 252 -19.04 1.16 -7.88
N LEU A 253 -18.71 0.50 -8.99
CA LEU A 253 -17.41 0.66 -9.63
C LEU A 253 -17.12 2.12 -9.99
N ASP A 254 -18.11 2.86 -10.51
CA ASP A 254 -17.95 4.26 -10.88
C ASP A 254 -17.60 5.15 -9.67
N ASP A 255 -18.16 4.86 -8.50
CA ASP A 255 -17.88 5.62 -7.28
C ASP A 255 -16.50 5.31 -6.71
N LEU A 256 -16.03 4.06 -6.83
CA LEU A 256 -14.65 3.69 -6.48
C LEU A 256 -13.63 4.32 -7.44
N VAL A 257 -13.90 4.34 -8.74
CA VAL A 257 -13.03 5.01 -9.72
C VAL A 257 -12.99 6.53 -9.44
N LYS A 258 -14.12 7.15 -9.07
CA LYS A 258 -14.14 8.54 -8.61
C LYS A 258 -13.28 8.72 -7.35
N ALA A 259 -13.37 7.81 -6.39
CA ALA A 259 -12.53 7.85 -5.19
C ALA A 259 -11.04 7.72 -5.54
N ALA A 260 -10.68 6.80 -6.44
CA ALA A 260 -9.33 6.59 -6.93
C ALA A 260 -8.76 7.87 -7.55
N ARG A 261 -9.52 8.51 -8.46
CA ARG A 261 -9.12 9.77 -9.09
C ARG A 261 -8.86 10.88 -8.07
N ARG A 262 -9.65 10.93 -6.99
CA ARG A 262 -9.45 11.96 -5.97
C ARG A 262 -8.22 11.71 -5.10
N ILE A 263 -7.98 10.47 -4.73
CA ILE A 263 -6.78 10.11 -3.98
C ILE A 263 -5.54 10.40 -4.85
N SER A 264 -5.56 9.99 -6.13
CA SER A 264 -4.50 10.32 -7.10
C SER A 264 -4.30 11.83 -7.30
N ALA A 265 -5.38 12.61 -7.45
CA ALA A 265 -5.27 14.06 -7.56
C ALA A 265 -4.66 14.72 -6.31
N GLY A 266 -4.78 14.08 -5.14
CA GLY A 266 -4.12 14.51 -3.90
C GLY A 266 -2.60 14.40 -3.95
N ILE A 267 -2.05 13.41 -4.68
CA ILE A 267 -0.60 13.16 -4.83
C ILE A 267 0.09 14.36 -5.48
N HIS A 268 -0.55 14.93 -6.48
CA HIS A 268 -0.01 16.06 -7.24
C HIS A 268 -0.31 17.41 -6.59
N SER A 269 -0.97 17.43 -5.44
CA SER A 269 -1.31 18.66 -4.74
C SER A 269 -0.06 19.19 -4.01
N PRO A 270 0.34 20.46 -4.20
CA PRO A 270 1.45 21.05 -3.46
C PRO A 270 1.16 21.18 -1.95
N ALA A 271 -0.08 20.97 -1.54
CA ALA A 271 -0.52 20.98 -0.15
C ALA A 271 -0.50 19.59 0.50
N MET A 272 0.10 18.58 -0.14
CA MET A 272 0.20 17.25 0.45
C MET A 272 0.95 17.32 1.78
N SER A 273 0.33 16.81 2.84
CA SER A 273 0.94 16.73 4.17
C SER A 273 2.14 15.79 4.14
N LEU A 274 3.13 16.05 5.01
CA LEU A 274 4.26 15.15 5.23
C LEU A 274 3.80 13.77 5.75
N ASP A 275 2.67 13.73 6.45
CA ASP A 275 2.04 12.47 6.87
C ASP A 275 1.00 12.06 5.83
N THR A 276 1.38 11.11 4.97
CA THR A 276 0.50 10.51 3.92
C THR A 276 0.05 9.11 4.29
N PHE A 277 0.29 8.67 5.53
CA PHE A 277 0.04 7.29 5.94
C PHE A 277 -1.45 6.90 5.78
N ASP A 278 -2.36 7.76 6.22
CA ASP A 278 -3.80 7.55 6.15
C ASP A 278 -4.31 7.47 4.69
N GLU A 279 -3.74 8.28 3.79
CA GLU A 279 -4.04 8.27 2.36
C GLU A 279 -3.49 7.01 1.67
N ARG A 280 -2.25 6.60 1.99
CA ARG A 280 -1.63 5.36 1.51
C ARG A 280 -2.43 4.14 1.95
N LEU A 281 -2.87 4.12 3.20
CA LEU A 281 -3.72 3.07 3.75
C LEU A 281 -5.05 2.98 2.99
N SER A 282 -5.68 4.12 2.74
CA SER A 282 -6.94 4.20 2.00
C SER A 282 -6.78 3.79 0.53
N ALA A 283 -5.65 4.14 -0.09
CA ALA A 283 -5.30 3.71 -1.44
C ALA A 283 -5.11 2.19 -1.52
N ALA A 284 -4.42 1.58 -0.54
CA ALA A 284 -4.22 0.14 -0.50
C ALA A 284 -5.54 -0.63 -0.34
N MET A 285 -6.41 -0.17 0.56
CA MET A 285 -7.76 -0.72 0.71
C MET A 285 -8.58 -0.58 -0.58
N LEU A 286 -8.52 0.58 -1.24
CA LEU A 286 -9.23 0.83 -2.49
C LEU A 286 -8.77 -0.09 -3.63
N LEU A 287 -7.45 -0.24 -3.82
CA LEU A 287 -6.90 -1.17 -4.82
C LEU A 287 -7.31 -2.61 -4.52
N SER A 288 -7.35 -2.98 -3.25
CA SER A 288 -7.84 -4.28 -2.81
C SER A 288 -9.30 -4.53 -3.19
N ILE A 289 -10.18 -3.54 -2.94
CA ILE A 289 -11.58 -3.61 -3.36
C ILE A 289 -11.69 -3.71 -4.89
N LEU A 290 -10.96 -2.87 -5.63
CA LEU A 290 -10.99 -2.86 -7.10
C LEU A 290 -10.52 -4.20 -7.69
N SER A 291 -9.50 -4.84 -7.10
CA SER A 291 -9.01 -6.16 -7.54
C SER A 291 -10.05 -7.28 -7.38
N MET A 292 -10.96 -7.16 -6.40
CA MET A 292 -12.04 -8.12 -6.17
C MET A 292 -13.22 -7.89 -7.10
N ILE A 293 -13.48 -6.64 -7.49
CA ILE A 293 -14.64 -6.25 -8.31
C ILE A 293 -14.36 -6.41 -9.80
N ILE A 294 -13.12 -6.16 -10.21
CA ILE A 294 -12.67 -6.28 -11.60
C ILE A 294 -11.93 -7.62 -11.68
N PRO A 295 -12.65 -8.75 -11.83
CA PRO A 295 -12.01 -10.05 -11.87
C PRO A 295 -10.99 -10.06 -12.99
N ILE A 296 -9.86 -10.68 -12.70
CA ILE A 296 -8.94 -11.08 -13.73
C ILE A 296 -9.71 -12.09 -14.59
N ASN A 297 -10.04 -11.73 -15.84
CA ASN A 297 -10.65 -12.70 -16.75
C ASN A 297 -9.69 -13.90 -16.88
N GLU A 298 -9.97 -14.99 -16.18
CA GLU A 298 -9.30 -16.29 -16.32
C GLU A 298 -9.80 -16.97 -17.60
N SER A 299 -9.73 -16.27 -18.72
CA SER A 299 -10.18 -16.80 -20.00
C SER A 299 -9.05 -17.57 -20.68
N ASN A 300 -8.79 -18.79 -20.20
CA ASN A 300 -8.44 -19.90 -21.11
C ASN A 300 -9.68 -20.33 -21.93
N SER A 301 -10.88 -19.89 -21.54
CA SER A 301 -12.09 -19.98 -22.36
C SER A 301 -12.25 -18.71 -23.22
N LEU A 302 -12.09 -18.84 -24.53
CA LEU A 302 -12.28 -17.82 -25.58
C LEU A 302 -13.65 -17.10 -25.60
N SER A 303 -14.52 -17.28 -24.60
CA SER A 303 -15.85 -16.67 -24.56
C SER A 303 -15.78 -15.22 -24.05
N ALA A 304 -15.52 -14.29 -24.97
CA ALA A 304 -16.13 -12.97 -25.18
C ALA A 304 -16.62 -12.09 -24.00
N VAL A 305 -16.14 -12.26 -22.76
CA VAL A 305 -16.31 -11.22 -21.74
C VAL A 305 -15.28 -10.13 -22.08
N LYS A 306 -15.77 -9.07 -22.70
CA LYS A 306 -15.01 -7.86 -23.02
C LYS A 306 -14.23 -7.48 -21.76
N PRO A 307 -12.88 -7.47 -21.78
CA PRO A 307 -12.12 -7.01 -20.62
C PRO A 307 -12.69 -5.64 -20.27
N LEU A 308 -12.94 -5.40 -18.97
CA LEU A 308 -13.27 -4.07 -18.49
C LEU A 308 -12.08 -3.19 -18.89
N HIS A 309 -12.19 -2.57 -20.06
CA HIS A 309 -11.21 -1.63 -20.58
C HIS A 309 -11.32 -0.42 -19.66
N LEU A 310 -10.64 -0.50 -18.52
CA LEU A 310 -10.25 0.65 -17.76
C LEU A 310 -9.68 1.62 -18.78
N ARG A 311 -10.34 2.77 -18.93
CA ARG A 311 -9.86 3.81 -19.84
C ARG A 311 -8.38 4.07 -19.49
N PRO A 312 -7.52 4.42 -20.46
CA PRO A 312 -6.11 4.71 -20.19
C PRO A 312 -5.91 5.68 -19.01
N GLU A 313 -6.83 6.63 -18.83
CA GLU A 313 -6.90 7.53 -17.67
C GLU A 313 -7.06 6.78 -16.33
N ALA A 314 -8.01 5.84 -16.24
CA ALA A 314 -8.25 5.07 -15.01
C ALA A 314 -7.04 4.20 -14.64
N LEU A 315 -6.36 3.63 -15.63
CA LEU A 315 -5.12 2.89 -15.36
C LEU A 315 -3.97 3.81 -14.95
N GLY A 316 -3.92 5.05 -15.44
CA GLY A 316 -2.99 6.05 -14.91
C GLY A 316 -3.22 6.32 -13.44
N THR A 317 -4.48 6.58 -13.07
CA THR A 317 -4.88 6.72 -11.67
C THR A 317 -4.45 5.53 -10.81
N LEU A 318 -4.61 4.29 -11.29
CA LEU A 318 -4.20 3.10 -10.52
C LEU A 318 -2.69 3.07 -10.28
N LEU A 319 -1.90 3.40 -11.30
CA LEU A 319 -0.44 3.44 -11.19
C LEU A 319 0.01 4.57 -10.26
N ASP A 320 -0.68 5.71 -10.23
CA ASP A 320 -0.42 6.76 -9.24
C ASP A 320 -0.71 6.27 -7.82
N LEU A 321 -1.80 5.53 -7.60
CA LEU A 321 -2.12 4.96 -6.29
C LEU A 321 -1.05 3.94 -5.85
N ILE A 322 -0.56 3.11 -6.77
CA ILE A 322 0.52 2.17 -6.48
C ILE A 322 1.77 2.93 -6.09
N TRP A 323 2.15 3.94 -6.88
CA TRP A 323 3.30 4.77 -6.59
C TRP A 323 3.18 5.46 -5.21
N MET A 324 2.00 6.00 -4.88
CA MET A 324 1.70 6.56 -3.57
C MET A 324 1.89 5.52 -2.46
N ILE A 325 1.33 4.31 -2.61
CA ILE A 325 1.43 3.25 -1.59
C ILE A 325 2.88 2.83 -1.39
N MET A 326 3.66 2.76 -2.46
CA MET A 326 5.09 2.40 -2.36
C MET A 326 5.90 3.42 -1.56
N GLY A 327 5.41 4.66 -1.40
CA GLY A 327 6.03 5.67 -0.54
C GLY A 327 7.44 6.07 -0.98
N ASN A 328 7.86 5.69 -2.18
CA ASN A 328 9.16 6.04 -2.72
C ASN A 328 9.12 7.46 -3.25
N ASP A 329 9.93 8.34 -2.63
CA ASP A 329 10.36 9.55 -3.31
C ASP A 329 10.88 9.16 -4.69
N ALA A 330 10.52 9.93 -5.72
CA ALA A 330 10.86 9.58 -7.11
C ALA A 330 12.37 9.37 -7.32
N ASP A 331 13.18 9.90 -6.41
CA ASP A 331 14.64 9.87 -6.41
C ASP A 331 15.24 8.91 -5.36
N SER A 332 14.41 8.19 -4.59
CA SER A 332 14.91 7.14 -3.68
C SER A 332 15.28 5.90 -4.47
N TYR A 333 16.58 5.56 -4.46
CA TYR A 333 17.13 4.34 -5.06
C TYR A 333 17.15 3.16 -4.09
N PHE A 334 16.78 3.37 -2.83
CA PHE A 334 16.87 2.33 -1.83
C PHE A 334 15.67 1.36 -1.93
N PRO A 335 15.91 0.05 -1.91
CA PRO A 335 14.82 -0.93 -1.83
C PRO A 335 14.04 -0.74 -0.53
N LEU A 336 12.74 -1.06 -0.54
CA LEU A 336 11.93 -1.04 0.68
C LEU A 336 12.43 -2.12 1.65
N GLU A 337 13.09 -1.71 2.73
CA GLU A 337 13.61 -2.63 3.75
C GLU A 337 12.50 -3.13 4.69
N VAL A 338 11.47 -2.31 4.91
CA VAL A 338 10.38 -2.60 5.85
C VAL A 338 9.03 -2.41 5.18
N LEU A 339 8.20 -3.44 5.24
CA LEU A 339 6.81 -3.38 4.81
C LEU A 339 5.95 -2.74 5.90
N ASP A 340 5.35 -1.60 5.60
CA ASP A 340 4.34 -0.99 6.47
C ASP A 340 2.94 -1.60 6.25
N THR A 341 1.95 -1.15 7.04
CA THR A 341 0.56 -1.60 6.95
C THR A 341 -0.02 -1.52 5.53
N SER A 342 0.29 -0.47 4.77
CA SER A 342 -0.30 -0.27 3.43
C SER A 342 0.25 -1.32 2.46
N HIS A 343 1.55 -1.61 2.55
CA HIS A 343 2.16 -2.70 1.78
C HIS A 343 1.59 -4.05 2.18
N VAL A 344 1.53 -4.36 3.48
CA VAL A 344 0.98 -5.65 3.97
C VAL A 344 -0.46 -5.86 3.50
N ILE A 345 -1.27 -4.79 3.42
CA ILE A 345 -2.63 -4.88 2.90
C ILE A 345 -2.65 -5.35 1.45
N LEU A 346 -1.81 -4.76 0.59
CA LEU A 346 -1.72 -5.15 -0.83
C LEU A 346 -1.28 -6.60 -1.02
N LEU A 347 -0.45 -7.13 -0.12
CA LEU A 347 0.06 -8.49 -0.19
C LEU A 347 -0.95 -9.52 0.27
N ARG A 348 -1.55 -9.25 1.42
CA ARG A 348 -2.34 -10.25 2.12
C ARG A 348 -3.78 -10.33 1.65
N TRP A 349 -4.32 -9.25 1.09
CA TRP A 349 -5.76 -9.14 0.84
C TRP A 349 -6.09 -8.95 -0.63
N GLY A 350 -7.00 -9.80 -1.11
CA GLY A 350 -7.44 -9.82 -2.49
C GLY A 350 -6.37 -10.34 -3.45
N ASN A 351 -6.65 -10.25 -4.75
CA ASN A 351 -5.73 -10.66 -5.82
C ASN A 351 -4.95 -9.46 -6.37
N VAL A 352 -4.60 -8.50 -5.51
CA VAL A 352 -4.10 -7.19 -5.94
C VAL A 352 -2.81 -7.29 -6.73
N VAL A 353 -1.85 -8.06 -6.22
CA VAL A 353 -0.55 -8.26 -6.85
C VAL A 353 -0.69 -8.85 -8.27
N PRO A 354 -1.31 -10.03 -8.46
CA PRO A 354 -1.57 -10.57 -9.80
C PRO A 354 -2.38 -9.62 -10.69
N TRP A 355 -3.37 -8.94 -10.10
CA TRP A 355 -4.24 -8.02 -10.83
C TRP A 355 -3.47 -6.81 -11.38
N ILE A 356 -2.66 -6.16 -10.55
CA ILE A 356 -1.84 -5.02 -10.96
C ILE A 356 -0.80 -5.47 -12.00
N ALA A 357 -0.08 -6.56 -11.73
CA ALA A 357 0.96 -7.06 -12.64
C ALA A 357 0.39 -7.34 -14.04
N ARG A 358 -0.76 -8.01 -14.12
CA ARG A 358 -1.41 -8.29 -15.41
C ARG A 358 -1.92 -7.03 -16.11
N ASN A 359 -2.57 -6.11 -15.38
CA ASN A 359 -3.10 -4.88 -15.96
C ASN A 359 -1.98 -3.94 -16.45
N SER A 360 -0.90 -3.82 -15.68
CA SER A 360 0.27 -3.03 -16.08
C SER A 360 1.02 -3.68 -17.23
N ALA A 361 1.21 -5.01 -17.22
CA ALA A 361 1.82 -5.74 -18.32
C ALA A 361 1.06 -5.55 -19.64
N ASN A 362 -0.27 -5.67 -19.64
CA ASN A 362 -1.09 -5.47 -20.84
C ASN A 362 -0.97 -4.05 -21.42
N ARG A 363 -0.70 -3.05 -20.56
CA ARG A 363 -0.43 -1.68 -21.02
C ARG A 363 0.99 -1.52 -21.51
N LEU A 364 1.96 -2.08 -20.81
CA LEU A 364 3.35 -2.07 -21.24
C LEU A 364 3.53 -2.77 -22.59
N SER A 365 2.82 -3.87 -22.83
CA SER A 365 2.82 -4.56 -24.13
C SER A 365 2.24 -3.69 -25.25
N SER A 366 1.34 -2.75 -24.93
CA SER A 366 0.83 -1.80 -25.93
C SER A 366 1.84 -0.71 -26.33
N ILE A 367 2.93 -0.54 -25.57
CA ILE A 367 4.04 0.38 -25.87
C ILE A 367 5.05 -0.26 -26.84
N LEU A 368 5.04 -1.60 -26.93
CA LEU A 368 5.90 -2.31 -27.86
C LEU A 368 5.48 -1.97 -29.30
N PRO A 369 6.43 -1.56 -30.16
CA PRO A 369 6.12 -1.30 -31.56
C PRO A 369 5.56 -2.57 -32.20
N ASN A 370 4.45 -2.45 -32.91
CA ASN A 370 3.99 -3.54 -33.78
C ASN A 370 5.11 -3.80 -34.79
N SER A 371 5.58 -5.04 -34.87
CA SER A 371 6.67 -5.47 -35.77
C SER A 371 6.47 -5.04 -37.22
N ASP A 372 5.23 -4.76 -37.61
CA ASP A 372 4.84 -4.43 -38.97
C ASP A 372 4.95 -2.93 -39.32
N GLN A 373 5.31 -2.04 -38.37
CA GLN A 373 5.34 -0.58 -38.56
C GLN A 373 6.75 0.04 -38.58
N GLN A 374 7.81 -0.76 -38.69
CA GLN A 374 9.19 -0.34 -38.41
C GLN A 374 9.89 0.47 -39.53
N GLU A 375 9.29 0.66 -40.71
CA GLU A 375 9.98 1.25 -41.88
C GLU A 375 9.88 2.79 -42.04
N SER A 376 9.23 3.53 -41.13
CA SER A 376 9.02 5.00 -41.27
C SER A 376 9.62 5.83 -40.11
N SER A 377 10.86 5.52 -39.71
CA SER A 377 11.42 5.86 -38.38
C SER A 377 11.99 7.27 -38.16
N ASP A 378 12.07 8.16 -39.16
CA ASP A 378 12.82 9.42 -38.98
C ASP A 378 12.00 10.59 -38.39
N PHE A 379 10.71 10.41 -38.09
CA PHE A 379 9.81 11.54 -37.72
C PHE A 379 9.24 11.52 -36.29
N TYR A 380 9.66 10.60 -35.41
CA TYR A 380 9.02 10.38 -34.09
C TYR A 380 9.88 10.69 -32.85
N GLU A 381 10.96 11.47 -32.96
CA GLU A 381 11.79 11.84 -31.78
C GLU A 381 11.03 12.64 -30.70
N ASP A 382 9.89 13.27 -31.01
CA ASP A 382 9.11 14.09 -30.06
C ASP A 382 7.94 13.35 -29.38
N ALA A 383 7.75 12.04 -29.63
CA ALA A 383 6.74 11.29 -28.87
C ALA A 383 7.21 11.13 -27.42
N GLN A 384 6.68 11.99 -26.54
CA GLN A 384 6.97 12.04 -25.11
C GLN A 384 6.96 10.63 -24.50
N GLU A 385 8.15 10.13 -24.13
CA GLU A 385 8.30 8.79 -23.57
C GLU A 385 7.32 8.59 -22.40
N PRO A 386 6.74 7.38 -22.23
CA PRO A 386 5.80 7.05 -21.16
C PRO A 386 6.51 6.93 -19.79
N LYS A 387 7.10 8.03 -19.33
CA LYS A 387 8.00 8.08 -18.17
C LYS A 387 7.32 7.59 -16.90
N TRP A 388 6.04 7.87 -16.74
CA TRP A 388 5.31 7.54 -15.52
C TRP A 388 4.86 6.07 -15.51
N GLU A 389 4.45 5.49 -16.65
CA GLU A 389 4.16 4.05 -16.72
C GLU A 389 5.39 3.20 -16.40
N LEU A 390 6.55 3.61 -16.92
CA LEU A 390 7.82 2.90 -16.68
C LEU A 390 8.27 3.03 -15.22
N ARG A 391 8.04 4.17 -14.57
CA ARG A 391 8.31 4.35 -13.13
C ARG A 391 7.40 3.47 -12.27
N ALA A 392 6.11 3.43 -12.60
CA ALA A 392 5.19 2.56 -11.88
C ALA A 392 5.53 1.07 -12.09
N ALA A 393 6.01 0.71 -13.29
CA ALA A 393 6.52 -0.64 -13.56
C ALA A 393 7.77 -0.98 -12.75
N LYS A 394 8.73 -0.06 -12.64
CA LYS A 394 9.88 -0.20 -11.72
C LYS A 394 9.42 -0.48 -10.30
N CYS A 395 8.57 0.39 -9.74
CA CYS A 395 8.10 0.26 -8.36
C CYS A 395 7.35 -1.06 -8.15
N LEU A 396 6.48 -1.45 -9.08
CA LEU A 396 5.77 -2.72 -8.98
C LEU A 396 6.72 -3.92 -9.03
N LEU A 397 7.74 -3.89 -9.88
CA LEU A 397 8.72 -4.97 -9.94
C LEU A 397 9.54 -5.06 -8.66
N GLU A 398 9.99 -3.93 -8.10
CA GLU A 398 10.68 -3.88 -6.80
C GLU A 398 9.81 -4.46 -5.69
N PHE A 399 8.54 -4.08 -5.66
CA PHE A 399 7.55 -4.64 -4.74
C PHE A 399 7.43 -6.16 -4.89
N LEU A 400 7.11 -6.63 -6.09
CA LEU A 400 6.97 -8.05 -6.43
C LEU A 400 8.20 -8.86 -6.02
N THR A 401 9.38 -8.28 -6.22
CA THR A 401 10.67 -8.89 -5.89
C THR A 401 10.85 -9.05 -4.38
N ILE A 402 10.48 -8.05 -3.58
CA ILE A 402 10.52 -8.16 -2.11
C ILE A 402 9.55 -9.27 -1.66
N VAL A 403 8.37 -9.29 -2.25
CA VAL A 403 7.30 -10.23 -1.88
C VAL A 403 7.67 -11.66 -2.21
N SER A 404 8.30 -11.90 -3.36
CA SER A 404 8.76 -13.22 -3.74
C SER A 404 9.85 -13.78 -2.83
N THR A 405 10.53 -12.94 -2.04
CA THR A 405 11.44 -13.42 -0.98
C THR A 405 10.72 -13.89 0.28
N GLN A 406 9.47 -13.48 0.48
CA GLN A 406 8.69 -13.74 1.70
C GLN A 406 7.65 -14.86 1.51
N GLU A 407 7.10 -15.03 0.30
CA GLU A 407 5.99 -15.96 0.04
C GLU A 407 6.39 -17.17 -0.83
N ASN A 408 5.72 -18.30 -0.59
CA ASN A 408 5.97 -19.56 -1.30
C ASN A 408 5.19 -19.64 -2.63
N GLY A 409 5.91 -19.63 -3.75
CA GLY A 409 5.50 -20.20 -5.05
C GLY A 409 4.59 -19.33 -5.93
N ALA A 410 3.34 -19.06 -5.52
CA ALA A 410 2.33 -18.49 -6.42
C ALA A 410 2.68 -17.08 -6.96
N ILE A 411 3.37 -16.28 -6.15
CA ILE A 411 3.81 -14.94 -6.54
C ILE A 411 4.96 -14.98 -7.54
N CYS A 412 5.75 -16.05 -7.54
CA CYS A 412 6.90 -16.16 -8.42
C CYS A 412 6.48 -16.26 -9.90
N ASP A 413 5.38 -16.95 -10.22
CA ASP A 413 4.86 -17.00 -11.60
C ASP A 413 4.45 -15.61 -12.12
N ILE A 414 3.90 -14.78 -11.23
CA ILE A 414 3.50 -13.40 -11.53
C ILE A 414 4.74 -12.52 -11.72
N VAL A 415 5.73 -12.65 -10.82
CA VAL A 415 7.01 -11.94 -10.93
C VAL A 415 7.69 -12.31 -12.25
N GLN A 416 7.74 -13.60 -12.58
CA GLN A 416 8.33 -14.11 -13.80
C GLN A 416 7.67 -13.53 -15.06
N PHE A 417 6.33 -13.60 -15.12
CA PHE A 417 5.57 -12.98 -16.21
C PHE A 417 5.89 -11.48 -16.34
N TYR A 418 6.02 -10.78 -15.22
CA TYR A 418 6.33 -9.35 -15.22
C TYR A 418 7.76 -9.04 -15.68
N ILE A 419 8.74 -9.85 -15.25
CA ILE A 419 10.12 -9.81 -15.72
C ILE A 419 10.16 -9.99 -17.25
N ASP A 420 9.47 -10.99 -17.78
CA ASP A 420 9.45 -11.29 -19.22
C ASP A 420 8.90 -10.10 -20.04
N VAL A 421 7.84 -9.46 -19.54
CA VAL A 421 7.25 -8.26 -20.17
C VAL A 421 8.25 -7.10 -20.18
N ILE A 422 8.90 -6.82 -19.05
CA ILE A 422 9.87 -5.72 -18.96
C ILE A 422 11.10 -5.99 -19.83
N ILE A 423 11.58 -7.23 -19.86
CA ILE A 423 12.70 -7.60 -20.75
C ILE A 423 12.31 -7.47 -22.22
N GLY A 424 11.06 -7.79 -22.58
CA GLY A 424 10.52 -7.51 -23.91
C GLY A 424 10.62 -6.02 -24.28
N ILE A 425 10.32 -5.12 -23.34
CA ILE A 425 10.44 -3.66 -23.53
C ILE A 425 11.89 -3.24 -23.70
N LEU A 426 12.79 -3.73 -22.84
CA LEU A 426 14.22 -3.41 -22.90
C LEU A 426 14.82 -3.87 -24.25
N LYS A 427 14.45 -5.06 -24.72
CA LYS A 427 14.84 -5.58 -26.04
C LYS A 427 14.29 -4.77 -27.20
N ALA A 428 13.05 -4.29 -27.10
CA ALA A 428 12.44 -3.49 -28.15
C ALA A 428 13.04 -2.08 -28.23
N ARG A 429 13.70 -1.61 -27.17
CA ARG A 429 14.26 -0.25 -27.07
C ARG A 429 15.70 -0.26 -26.51
N PRO A 430 16.65 -0.94 -27.17
CA PRO A 430 18.01 -1.13 -26.64
C PRO A 430 18.83 0.17 -26.60
N ASN A 431 18.40 1.21 -27.30
CA ASN A 431 19.10 2.50 -27.36
C ASN A 431 18.52 3.55 -26.41
N SER A 432 17.40 3.28 -25.72
CA SER A 432 16.84 4.24 -24.76
C SER A 432 17.58 4.15 -23.43
N THR A 433 18.56 5.05 -23.26
CA THR A 433 19.34 5.17 -22.02
C THR A 433 18.45 5.41 -20.81
N PHE A 434 17.33 6.14 -20.96
CA PHE A 434 16.36 6.37 -19.90
C PHE A 434 15.70 5.05 -19.45
N ILE A 435 15.15 4.27 -20.39
CA ILE A 435 14.47 3.00 -20.08
C ILE A 435 15.44 2.01 -19.45
N LEU A 436 16.63 1.88 -20.03
CA LEU A 436 17.68 1.01 -19.49
C LEU A 436 18.05 1.40 -18.06
N ASN A 437 18.35 2.68 -17.81
CA ASN A 437 18.72 3.14 -16.48
C ASN A 437 17.60 2.98 -15.45
N LEU A 438 16.35 3.08 -15.88
CA LEU A 438 15.20 3.00 -14.98
C LEU A 438 14.85 1.56 -14.60
N LEU A 439 14.86 0.64 -15.57
CA LEU A 439 14.27 -0.70 -15.40
C LEU A 439 15.29 -1.82 -15.25
N LEU A 440 16.53 -1.66 -15.72
CA LEU A 440 17.48 -2.77 -15.75
C LEU A 440 17.86 -3.24 -14.34
N ALA A 441 18.24 -2.34 -13.42
CA ALA A 441 18.60 -2.73 -12.06
C ALA A 441 17.46 -3.47 -11.31
N PRO A 442 16.20 -2.99 -11.32
CA PRO A 442 15.06 -3.74 -10.80
C PRO A 442 14.90 -5.14 -11.44
N VAL A 443 15.00 -5.24 -12.77
CA VAL A 443 14.90 -6.51 -13.51
C VAL A 443 15.99 -7.48 -13.11
N LEU A 444 17.24 -7.04 -13.09
CA LEU A 444 18.36 -7.89 -12.69
C LEU A 444 18.19 -8.38 -11.25
N THR A 445 17.74 -7.51 -10.34
CA THR A 445 17.49 -7.86 -8.94
C THR A 445 16.40 -8.93 -8.85
N ALA A 446 15.29 -8.75 -9.56
CA ALA A 446 14.18 -9.68 -9.61
C ALA A 446 14.60 -11.06 -10.17
N VAL A 447 15.40 -11.07 -11.25
CA VAL A 447 15.94 -12.30 -11.84
C VAL A 447 16.89 -13.00 -10.86
N CYS A 448 17.77 -12.27 -10.19
CA CYS A 448 18.70 -12.86 -9.20
C CYS A 448 17.94 -13.57 -8.08
N ILE A 449 16.93 -12.90 -7.53
CA ILE A 449 16.10 -13.45 -6.46
C ILE A 449 15.35 -14.68 -6.96
N SER A 450 14.72 -14.59 -8.13
CA SER A 450 13.93 -15.70 -8.68
C SER A 450 14.79 -16.93 -9.01
N LYS A 451 16.02 -16.75 -9.49
CA LYS A 451 16.99 -17.86 -9.68
C LYS A 451 17.41 -18.53 -8.36
N ASN A 452 17.51 -17.75 -7.29
CA ASN A 452 17.89 -18.28 -5.98
C ASN A 452 16.72 -18.99 -5.27
N THR A 453 15.48 -18.58 -5.54
CA THR A 453 14.29 -19.14 -4.89
C THR A 453 13.66 -20.30 -5.68
N MET A 454 13.79 -20.34 -7.01
CA MET A 454 13.18 -21.35 -7.86
C MET A 454 14.23 -22.30 -8.45
N SER A 455 14.16 -23.59 -8.10
CA SER A 455 15.08 -24.61 -8.62
C SER A 455 14.88 -24.93 -10.11
N ASP A 456 13.65 -24.78 -10.61
CA ASP A 456 13.28 -25.01 -12.02
C ASP A 456 12.75 -23.71 -12.63
N TYR A 457 13.63 -22.73 -12.79
CA TYR A 457 13.30 -21.42 -13.34
C TYR A 457 13.09 -21.51 -14.87
N PRO A 458 11.85 -21.44 -15.40
CA PRO A 458 11.60 -21.57 -16.82
C PRO A 458 11.57 -20.18 -17.43
N THR A 459 12.73 -19.53 -17.57
CA THR A 459 12.77 -18.25 -18.28
C THR A 459 12.69 -18.46 -19.78
N GLY A 460 11.73 -17.79 -20.42
CA GLY A 460 11.80 -17.50 -21.86
C GLY A 460 12.96 -16.53 -22.20
N VAL A 461 13.51 -15.87 -21.18
CA VAL A 461 14.66 -14.97 -21.27
C VAL A 461 15.95 -15.77 -21.20
N LYS A 462 16.81 -15.57 -22.20
CA LYS A 462 18.15 -16.15 -22.20
C LYS A 462 19.09 -15.28 -21.38
N ASP A 463 20.02 -15.91 -20.67
CA ASP A 463 21.02 -15.18 -19.90
C ASP A 463 21.83 -14.24 -20.79
N GLU A 464 22.13 -14.60 -22.04
CA GLU A 464 22.88 -13.74 -22.97
C GLU A 464 22.20 -12.38 -23.20
N ASP A 465 20.87 -12.35 -23.23
CA ASP A 465 20.11 -11.10 -23.39
C ASP A 465 20.34 -10.18 -22.18
N ILE A 466 20.37 -10.76 -20.99
CA ILE A 466 20.58 -10.04 -19.72
C ILE A 466 22.00 -9.48 -19.67
N TRP A 467 23.00 -10.27 -20.04
CA TRP A 467 24.39 -9.81 -20.12
C TRP A 467 24.54 -8.67 -21.12
N PHE A 468 23.98 -8.83 -22.32
CA PHE A 468 24.03 -7.81 -23.35
C PHE A 468 23.44 -6.49 -22.85
N MET A 469 22.23 -6.51 -22.28
CA MET A 469 21.59 -5.30 -21.74
C MET A 469 22.42 -4.67 -20.62
N ALA A 470 22.98 -5.46 -19.70
CA ALA A 470 23.77 -4.94 -18.59
C ALA A 470 25.06 -4.24 -19.01
N ILE A 471 25.73 -4.79 -20.01
CA ILE A 471 26.97 -4.23 -20.56
C ILE A 471 26.68 -2.93 -21.32
N HIS A 472 25.54 -2.83 -22.03
CA HIS A 472 25.21 -1.71 -22.90
C HIS A 472 24.80 -0.41 -22.17
N VAL A 473 24.43 -0.47 -20.88
CA VAL A 473 24.08 0.74 -20.10
C VAL A 473 25.27 1.69 -19.90
N GLY A 474 26.50 1.18 -20.01
CA GLY A 474 27.73 1.98 -19.96
C GLY A 474 28.35 2.06 -18.56
N CYS A 475 29.66 2.27 -18.51
CA CYS A 475 30.57 2.01 -17.38
C CYS A 475 30.45 2.92 -16.13
N ARG A 476 29.42 3.78 -16.03
CA ARG A 476 29.35 4.84 -15.00
C ARG A 476 28.21 4.76 -14.01
N ASN A 477 27.39 3.70 -14.07
CA ASN A 477 26.30 3.55 -13.13
C ASN A 477 26.62 2.47 -12.10
N LEU A 478 26.94 2.89 -10.86
CA LEU A 478 27.32 1.96 -9.79
C LEU A 478 26.22 0.98 -9.43
N VAL A 479 24.96 1.42 -9.49
CA VAL A 479 23.79 0.58 -9.20
C VAL A 479 23.69 -0.56 -10.22
N HIS A 480 23.89 -0.29 -11.51
CA HIS A 480 23.90 -1.35 -12.52
C HIS A 480 25.08 -2.31 -12.35
N ALA A 481 26.27 -1.79 -12.03
CA ALA A 481 27.45 -2.62 -11.83
C ALA A 481 27.31 -3.58 -10.63
N VAL A 482 26.74 -3.13 -9.51
CA VAL A 482 26.53 -3.99 -8.34
C VAL A 482 25.48 -5.05 -8.62
N VAL A 483 24.33 -4.69 -9.20
CA VAL A 483 23.27 -5.67 -9.47
C VAL A 483 23.71 -6.66 -10.54
N PHE A 484 24.42 -6.23 -11.58
CA PHE A 484 25.01 -7.13 -12.57
C PHE A 484 26.07 -8.07 -11.96
N SER A 485 26.87 -7.56 -11.01
CA SER A 485 27.82 -8.40 -10.27
C SER A 485 27.09 -9.49 -9.47
N HIS A 486 25.99 -9.15 -8.79
CA HIS A 486 25.15 -10.14 -8.11
C HIS A 486 24.53 -11.14 -9.08
N PHE A 487 24.11 -10.69 -10.27
CA PHE A 487 23.60 -11.58 -11.31
C PHE A 487 24.64 -12.60 -11.78
N ILE A 488 25.88 -12.17 -12.05
CA ILE A 488 26.98 -13.09 -12.41
C ILE A 488 27.26 -14.11 -11.30
N LEU A 489 27.11 -13.70 -10.04
CA LEU A 489 27.29 -14.59 -8.90
C LEU A 489 26.13 -15.58 -8.75
N ALA A 490 24.90 -15.19 -9.10
CA ALA A 490 23.70 -16.00 -8.99
C ALA A 490 23.45 -16.91 -10.21
N SER A 491 23.89 -16.55 -11.42
CA SER A 491 23.55 -17.26 -12.66
C SER A 491 24.05 -18.70 -12.72
N GLY A 492 25.07 -19.06 -11.94
CA GLY A 492 25.69 -20.39 -11.91
C GLY A 492 26.50 -20.72 -13.17
N GLU A 493 25.99 -20.32 -14.34
CA GLU A 493 26.58 -20.48 -15.66
C GLU A 493 27.25 -19.20 -16.13
N VAL A 494 28.22 -19.36 -17.04
CA VAL A 494 28.99 -18.26 -17.62
C VAL A 494 28.75 -18.25 -19.13
N CYS A 495 28.42 -17.07 -19.65
CA CYS A 495 28.08 -16.86 -21.05
C CYS A 495 29.27 -17.06 -21.99
N GLU A 496 29.04 -16.82 -23.29
CA GLU A 496 30.08 -16.90 -24.31
C GLU A 496 31.33 -16.06 -23.95
N PRO A 497 32.54 -16.50 -24.36
CA PRO A 497 33.80 -15.84 -23.98
C PRO A 497 33.88 -14.34 -24.32
N LEU A 498 33.17 -13.92 -25.38
CA LEU A 498 33.11 -12.51 -25.79
C LEU A 498 32.33 -11.66 -24.78
N LEU A 499 31.11 -12.08 -24.41
CA LEU A 499 30.31 -11.40 -23.38
C LEU A 499 31.02 -11.38 -22.02
N CYS A 500 31.78 -12.43 -21.70
CA CYS A 500 32.61 -12.46 -20.50
C CYS A 500 33.71 -11.39 -20.52
N PHE A 501 34.31 -11.13 -21.69
CA PHE A 501 35.34 -10.10 -21.82
C PHE A 501 34.74 -8.70 -21.72
N GLU A 502 33.59 -8.48 -22.34
CA GLU A 502 32.87 -7.21 -22.25
C GLU A 502 32.40 -6.93 -20.81
N ALA A 503 31.85 -7.94 -20.12
CA ALA A 503 31.50 -7.84 -18.70
C ALA A 503 32.74 -7.54 -17.83
N TRP A 504 33.88 -8.19 -18.11
CA TRP A 504 35.14 -7.91 -17.43
C TRP A 504 35.56 -6.44 -17.60
N ASN A 505 35.51 -5.91 -18.82
CA ASN A 505 35.86 -4.53 -19.12
C ASN A 505 34.92 -3.54 -18.44
N PHE A 506 33.61 -3.80 -18.49
CA PHE A 506 32.59 -3.01 -17.83
C PHE A 506 32.84 -2.91 -16.32
N LEU A 507 32.93 -4.07 -15.65
CA LEU A 507 33.13 -4.14 -14.19
C LEU A 507 34.48 -3.57 -13.76
N SER A 508 35.54 -3.79 -14.54
CA SER A 508 36.87 -3.23 -14.27
C SER A 508 36.87 -1.71 -14.42
N ALA A 509 36.21 -1.16 -15.44
CA ALA A 509 36.06 0.28 -15.61
C ALA A 509 35.32 0.93 -14.42
N THR A 510 34.26 0.29 -13.92
CA THR A 510 33.56 0.77 -12.73
C THR A 510 34.42 0.67 -11.46
N LEU A 511 35.20 -0.41 -11.30
CA LEU A 511 36.15 -0.54 -10.21
C LEU A 511 37.22 0.56 -10.21
N ILE A 512 37.65 0.97 -11.40
CA ILE A 512 38.58 2.10 -11.59
C ILE A 512 37.95 3.39 -11.12
N ALA A 513 36.71 3.67 -11.53
CA ALA A 513 36.00 4.87 -11.12
C ALA A 513 35.86 4.97 -9.60
N ILE A 514 35.57 3.85 -8.92
CA ILE A 514 35.54 3.77 -7.45
C ILE A 514 36.90 4.11 -6.84
N VAL A 515 37.97 3.49 -7.37
CA VAL A 515 39.34 3.68 -6.88
C VAL A 515 39.85 5.10 -7.08
N GLU A 516 39.53 5.70 -8.22
CA GLU A 516 39.92 7.06 -8.59
C GLU A 516 39.05 8.13 -7.92
N GLN A 517 38.05 7.72 -7.13
CA GLN A 517 37.07 8.60 -6.49
C GLN A 517 36.36 9.50 -7.52
N SER A 518 36.15 9.00 -8.73
CA SER A 518 35.52 9.75 -9.83
C SER A 518 34.00 9.52 -9.86
N LEU A 519 33.39 9.40 -8.68
CA LEU A 519 31.98 9.10 -8.51
C LEU A 519 31.19 10.36 -8.13
N PRO A 520 29.91 10.44 -8.50
CA PRO A 520 28.99 11.42 -7.91
C PRO A 520 28.94 11.29 -6.38
N GLU A 521 28.74 12.41 -5.68
CA GLU A 521 28.72 12.45 -4.19
C GLU A 521 27.62 11.53 -3.60
N ASP A 522 26.50 11.38 -4.30
CA ASP A 522 25.38 10.51 -3.92
C ASP A 522 25.70 9.02 -4.07
N GLU A 523 26.62 8.65 -4.97
CA GLU A 523 27.03 7.26 -5.16
C GLU A 523 28.26 6.85 -4.33
N GLU A 524 29.03 7.81 -3.80
CA GLU A 524 30.25 7.54 -3.02
C GLU A 524 29.97 6.65 -1.79
N GLN A 525 28.79 6.80 -1.19
CA GLN A 525 28.37 6.00 -0.03
C GLN A 525 28.13 4.52 -0.38
N LEU A 526 27.79 4.22 -1.65
CA LEU A 526 27.59 2.85 -2.14
C LEU A 526 28.91 2.18 -2.54
N ALA A 527 29.98 2.95 -2.76
CA ALA A 527 31.24 2.43 -3.30
C ALA A 527 31.81 1.22 -2.54
N PRO A 528 31.79 1.14 -1.18
CA PRO A 528 32.34 -0.01 -0.47
C PRO A 528 31.58 -1.33 -0.71
N SER A 529 30.25 -1.29 -0.76
CA SER A 529 29.43 -2.49 -1.01
C SER A 529 29.58 -2.95 -2.46
N VAL A 530 29.54 -1.99 -3.39
CA VAL A 530 29.73 -2.22 -4.83
C VAL A 530 31.11 -2.82 -5.11
N PHE A 531 32.16 -2.30 -4.49
CA PHE A 531 33.54 -2.78 -4.65
C PHE A 531 33.67 -4.28 -4.37
N THR A 532 33.05 -4.75 -3.29
CA THR A 532 33.12 -6.15 -2.87
C THR A 532 32.40 -7.05 -3.87
N ALA A 533 31.18 -6.68 -4.28
CA ALA A 533 30.41 -7.43 -5.27
C ALA A 533 31.14 -7.53 -6.61
N ILE A 534 31.69 -6.41 -7.10
CA ILE A 534 32.47 -6.36 -8.35
C ILE A 534 33.68 -7.28 -8.27
N CYS A 535 34.46 -7.23 -7.19
CA CYS A 535 35.64 -8.09 -7.04
C CYS A 535 35.28 -9.58 -7.04
N LEU A 536 34.18 -9.96 -6.40
CA LEU A 536 33.69 -11.34 -6.39
C LEU A 536 33.21 -11.78 -7.79
N ALA A 537 32.50 -10.92 -8.52
CA ALA A 537 32.06 -11.20 -9.88
C ALA A 537 33.24 -11.34 -10.85
N LEU A 538 34.20 -10.41 -10.83
CA LEU A 538 35.44 -10.50 -11.63
C LEU A 538 36.22 -11.78 -11.33
N ARG A 539 36.32 -12.14 -10.05
CA ARG A 539 36.93 -13.41 -9.62
C ARG A 539 36.19 -14.61 -10.25
N ARG A 540 34.85 -14.61 -10.20
CA ARG A 540 34.02 -15.67 -10.79
C ARG A 540 34.25 -15.80 -12.29
N LEU A 541 34.31 -14.68 -13.03
CA LEU A 541 34.60 -14.66 -14.47
C LEU A 541 35.96 -15.30 -14.80
N ILE A 542 37.01 -14.97 -14.04
CA ILE A 542 38.36 -15.56 -14.21
C ILE A 542 38.32 -17.08 -14.05
N TYR A 543 37.61 -17.57 -13.04
CA TYR A 543 37.57 -19.00 -12.73
C TYR A 543 36.77 -19.79 -13.76
N ALA A 544 35.71 -19.21 -14.30
CA ALA A 544 34.87 -19.87 -15.29
C ALA A 544 35.48 -19.87 -16.70
N CYS A 545 36.33 -18.89 -17.03
CA CYS A 545 36.98 -18.81 -18.33
C CYS A 545 38.05 -19.89 -18.53
N ASN A 546 38.22 -20.32 -19.79
CA ASN A 546 39.32 -21.20 -20.20
C ASN A 546 40.68 -20.49 -20.06
N LEU A 547 41.77 -21.27 -20.10
CA LEU A 547 43.13 -20.75 -19.86
C LEU A 547 43.54 -19.66 -20.85
N SER A 548 43.12 -19.75 -22.12
CA SER A 548 43.45 -18.77 -23.16
C SER A 548 42.80 -17.42 -22.88
N THR A 549 41.49 -17.41 -22.60
CA THR A 549 40.73 -16.21 -22.23
C THR A 549 41.26 -15.61 -20.93
N ARG A 550 41.60 -16.45 -19.94
CA ARG A 550 42.20 -16.00 -18.68
C ARG A 550 43.52 -15.26 -18.88
N LYS A 551 44.37 -15.73 -19.81
CA LYS A 551 45.62 -15.03 -20.15
C LYS A 551 45.37 -13.65 -20.74
N VAL A 552 44.33 -13.51 -21.57
CA VAL A 552 43.94 -12.20 -22.12
C VAL A 552 43.51 -11.25 -21.00
N TYR A 553 42.62 -11.70 -20.10
CA TYR A 553 42.14 -10.86 -18.98
C TYR A 553 43.26 -10.42 -18.04
N LEU A 554 44.20 -11.31 -17.75
CA LEU A 554 45.34 -11.01 -16.87
C LEU A 554 46.45 -10.21 -17.57
N SER A 555 46.46 -10.17 -18.90
CA SER A 555 47.42 -9.37 -19.67
C SER A 555 47.01 -7.91 -19.80
N GLU A 556 45.71 -7.60 -19.66
CA GLU A 556 45.29 -6.22 -19.52
C GLU A 556 45.74 -5.67 -18.15
N PRO A 557 46.39 -4.50 -18.12
CA PRO A 557 46.89 -3.93 -16.89
C PRO A 557 45.73 -3.48 -16.00
N LEU A 558 45.32 -4.33 -15.06
CA LEU A 558 44.48 -3.92 -13.94
C LEU A 558 45.16 -2.74 -13.22
N PRO A 559 44.54 -1.56 -13.15
CA PRO A 559 45.13 -0.39 -12.49
C PRO A 559 45.31 -0.55 -10.98
N VAL A 560 44.78 -1.62 -10.38
CA VAL A 560 45.16 -2.07 -9.02
C VAL A 560 46.68 -2.27 -8.89
N LEU A 561 47.38 -2.60 -9.99
CA LEU A 561 48.84 -2.66 -10.01
C LEU A 561 49.51 -1.28 -10.11
N LYS A 562 48.82 -0.25 -10.64
CA LYS A 562 49.30 1.15 -10.61
C LYS A 562 49.07 1.81 -9.24
N LEU A 563 48.04 1.42 -8.49
CA LEU A 563 47.77 1.88 -7.12
C LEU A 563 48.89 1.57 -6.12
N LYS A 564 49.71 0.53 -6.36
CA LYS A 564 50.90 0.26 -5.54
C LYS A 564 51.97 1.35 -5.65
N SER A 565 51.90 2.23 -6.65
CA SER A 565 52.87 3.32 -6.86
C SER A 565 52.47 4.63 -6.15
N THR A 566 51.25 4.77 -5.63
CA THR A 566 50.72 6.04 -5.09
C THR A 566 50.32 6.01 -3.61
N ARG A 567 50.55 4.91 -2.87
CA ARG A 567 50.17 4.80 -1.44
C ARG A 567 51.28 5.21 -0.47
N SER A 568 51.11 6.35 0.19
CA SER A 568 51.61 6.51 1.57
C SER A 568 50.57 7.00 2.60
N THR A 569 49.28 7.22 2.26
CA THR A 569 48.34 7.88 3.21
C THR A 569 46.87 7.45 3.22
N HIS A 570 46.42 6.36 2.57
CA HIS A 570 44.98 6.03 2.53
C HIS A 570 44.54 4.92 3.52
N PRO A 571 43.51 5.16 4.36
CA PRO A 571 43.02 4.25 5.41
C PRO A 571 42.07 3.13 4.94
N PHE A 572 41.61 3.12 3.68
CA PHE A 572 40.61 2.15 3.20
C PHE A 572 41.14 0.72 2.97
N LEU A 573 42.44 0.47 3.11
CA LEU A 573 43.08 -0.78 2.66
C LEU A 573 43.65 -1.64 3.78
N THR A 574 43.24 -1.36 5.02
CA THR A 574 43.49 -2.21 6.19
C THR A 574 42.36 -3.20 6.47
N MET A 575 41.37 -3.37 5.57
CA MET A 575 40.43 -4.48 5.68
C MET A 575 41.11 -5.80 5.27
N ASP A 576 40.90 -6.80 6.12
CA ASP A 576 41.72 -8.00 6.36
C ASP A 576 42.14 -8.82 5.13
N ARG A 577 43.34 -9.41 5.28
CA ARG A 577 43.92 -10.46 4.42
C ARG A 577 43.24 -11.81 4.58
#